data_AF-A0A2W1DNG2-F1
#
_entry.id   AF-A0A2W1DNG2-F1
#
_cell.length_a   1.000
_cell.length_b   1.000
_cell.length_c   1.000
_cell.angle_alpha   90.00
_cell.angle_beta   90.00
_cell.angle_gamma   90.00
#
_symmetry.space_group_name_H-M   'P 1'
#
loop_
_entity.id
_entity.type
_entity.pdbx_description
1 polymer ?
#
loop_
_entity_poly.entity_id
_entity_poly.type
_entity_poly.pdbx_seq_one_letter_code
_entity_poly.pdbx_strand_id
1 'polypeptide(L)' 'MDLNSASANSTMSDTPGQVPNDGTGIIQMDGYLEPFKDALKSRFSKAQKWIKTIEETEGGMEKFSRVRTMHCYPQPSS' A
#
# COMPACT_ATOMS: atom_id res chain seq x y z
N MET A 1 3.88 19.66 -12.96
CA MET A 1 4.35 18.26 -13.02
C MET A 1 3.14 17.40 -12.74
N ASP A 2 2.68 16.62 -13.72
CA ASP A 2 1.53 15.73 -13.55
C ASP A 2 1.90 14.57 -12.62
N LEU A 3 1.50 14.69 -11.35
CA LEU A 3 1.78 13.70 -10.29
C LEU A 3 1.26 12.30 -10.64
N ASN A 4 0.19 12.23 -11.43
CA ASN A 4 -0.41 10.99 -11.89
C ASN A 4 0.51 10.18 -12.82
N SER A 5 1.38 10.84 -13.60
CA SER A 5 2.30 10.16 -14.53
C SER A 5 3.61 9.72 -13.86
N ALA A 6 3.90 10.23 -12.67
CA ALA A 6 5.16 10.01 -11.96
C ALA A 6 5.03 9.08 -10.75
N SER A 7 3.81 8.63 -10.43
CA SER A 7 3.58 7.69 -9.33
C SER A 7 4.15 6.32 -9.68
N ALA A 8 5.21 5.89 -8.99
CA ALA A 8 5.56 4.48 -8.97
C ALA A 8 4.44 3.69 -8.29
N ASN A 9 4.22 2.43 -8.69
CA ASN A 9 3.21 1.54 -8.09
C ASN A 9 3.61 1.04 -6.69
N SER A 10 4.39 1.84 -5.97
CA SER A 10 4.95 1.55 -4.65
C SER A 10 4.63 2.69 -3.71
N THR A 11 4.01 2.38 -2.58
CA THR A 11 3.69 3.35 -1.52
C THR A 11 4.91 3.83 -0.75
N MET A 12 6.09 3.27 -1.03
CA MET A 12 7.35 3.48 -0.30
C MET A 12 8.40 4.29 -1.09
N SER A 13 8.15 4.61 -2.36
CA SER A 13 9.07 5.43 -3.14
C SER A 13 8.92 6.90 -2.79
N ASP A 14 10.05 7.62 -2.73
CA ASP A 14 10.09 9.09 -2.68
C ASP A 14 9.16 9.66 -3.75
N THR A 15 8.19 10.47 -3.32
CA THR A 15 7.21 11.02 -4.23
C THR A 15 7.89 12.10 -5.07
N PRO A 16 7.81 12.03 -6.42
CA PRO A 16 8.41 13.06 -7.26
C PRO A 16 7.66 14.38 -7.08
N GLY A 17 8.38 15.41 -6.67
CA GLY A 17 7.82 16.71 -6.33
C GLY A 17 7.49 16.84 -4.84
N GLN A 18 7.25 18.07 -4.40
CA GLN A 18 7.03 18.49 -3.00
C GLN A 18 5.70 17.95 -2.42
N VAL A 19 5.47 16.64 -2.53
CA VAL A 19 4.27 15.95 -2.08
C VAL A 19 4.55 15.32 -0.72
N PRO A 20 3.73 15.58 0.30
CA PRO A 20 3.91 14.99 1.61
C PRO A 20 3.80 13.46 1.59
N ASN A 21 4.78 12.76 2.17
CA ASN A 21 4.84 11.29 2.23
C ASN A 21 3.94 10.66 3.33
N ASP A 22 3.16 11.49 4.04
CA ASP A 22 2.25 11.08 5.12
C ASP A 22 0.84 10.67 4.64
N GLY A 23 0.68 10.45 3.32
CA GLY A 23 -0.58 10.01 2.72
C GLY A 23 -1.58 11.13 2.42
N THR A 24 -1.19 12.41 2.58
CA THR A 24 -2.04 13.57 2.25
C THR A 24 -1.71 14.18 0.89
N GLY A 25 -0.85 13.55 0.08
CA GLY A 25 -0.47 14.03 -1.25
C GLY A 25 -1.66 14.23 -2.20
N ILE A 26 -2.74 13.47 -2.00
CA ILE A 26 -3.98 13.56 -2.78
C ILE A 26 -4.67 14.93 -2.68
N ILE A 27 -4.43 15.68 -1.61
CA ILE A 27 -5.06 17.00 -1.39
C ILE A 27 -4.54 18.03 -2.41
N GLN A 28 -3.31 17.86 -2.92
CA GLN A 28 -2.78 18.72 -3.98
C GLN A 28 -3.53 18.53 -5.31
N MET A 29 -4.17 17.37 -5.51
CA MET A 29 -4.96 17.04 -6.69
C MET A 29 -6.44 17.39 -6.50
N ASP A 30 -6.96 17.24 -5.27
CA ASP A 30 -8.32 17.60 -4.90
C ASP A 30 -8.36 18.37 -3.56
N GLY A 31 -8.58 19.68 -3.65
CA GLY A 31 -8.65 20.57 -2.50
C GLY A 31 -9.85 20.34 -1.58
N TYR A 32 -10.89 19.60 -2.02
CA TYR A 32 -12.04 19.27 -1.18
C TYR A 32 -11.68 18.35 0.00
N LEU A 33 -10.50 17.72 -0.05
CA LEU A 33 -10.03 16.76 0.95
C LEU A 33 -9.29 17.40 2.13
N GLU A 34 -8.95 18.69 2.10
CA GLU A 34 -8.20 19.36 3.19
C GLU A 34 -8.83 19.25 4.60
N PRO A 35 -10.17 19.35 4.80
CA PRO A 35 -10.75 19.16 6.13
C PRO A 35 -10.58 17.73 6.68
N PHE A 36 -10.18 16.75 5.85
CA PHE A 36 -10.00 15.35 6.23
C PHE A 36 -8.52 14.95 6.40
N LYS A 37 -7.59 15.90 6.35
CA LYS A 37 -6.15 15.66 6.41
C LYS A 37 -5.70 14.76 7.55
N ASP A 38 -6.19 15.01 8.76
CA ASP A 38 -5.83 14.21 9.94
C ASP A 38 -6.38 12.77 9.85
N ALA A 39 -7.59 12.61 9.30
CA ALA A 39 -8.17 11.30 9.06
C ALA A 39 -7.38 10.53 7.99
N LEU A 40 -6.89 11.21 6.94
CA LEU A 40 -6.05 10.62 5.90
C LEU A 40 -4.71 10.14 6.47
N LYS A 41 -4.03 10.95 7.29
CA LYS A 41 -2.79 10.57 7.98
C LYS A 41 -2.96 9.34 8.86
N SER A 42 -4.05 9.31 9.65
CA SER A 42 -4.35 8.18 10.55
C SER A 42 -4.59 6.89 9.76
N ARG A 43 -5.37 6.97 8.67
CA ARG A 43 -5.64 5.82 7.79
C ARG A 43 -4.37 5.33 7.10
N PHE A 44 -3.54 6.23 6.59
CA PHE A 44 -2.27 5.89 5.96
C PHE A 44 -1.33 5.18 6.94
N SER A 45 -1.16 5.73 8.15
CA SER A 45 -0.33 5.13 9.20
C SER A 45 -0.82 3.73 9.59
N LYS A 46 -2.15 3.56 9.70
CA LYS A 46 -2.76 2.24 9.95
C LYS A 46 -2.48 1.28 8.80
N ALA A 47 -2.70 1.69 7.55
CA ALA A 47 -2.44 0.84 6.39
C ALA A 47 -0.97 0.39 6.33
N GLN A 48 -0.03 1.32 6.53
CA GLN A 48 1.41 1.01 6.54
C GLN A 48 1.78 0.01 7.64
N LYS A 49 1.18 0.13 8.82
CA LYS A 49 1.37 -0.87 9.89
C LYS A 49 0.91 -2.26 9.45
N TRP A 50 -0.24 -2.36 8.79
CA TRP A 50 -0.78 -3.65 8.32
C TRP A 50 0.07 -4.23 7.18
N ILE A 51 0.50 -3.40 6.22
CA ILE A 51 1.41 -3.81 5.15
C ILE A 51 2.68 -4.39 5.77
N LYS A 52 3.29 -3.69 6.72
CA LYS A 52 4.49 -4.18 7.41
C LYS A 52 4.24 -5.51 8.12
N THR A 53 3.12 -5.64 8.84
CA THR A 53 2.77 -6.91 9.49
C THR A 53 2.65 -8.05 8.47
N ILE A 54 1.97 -7.84 7.35
CA ILE A 54 1.83 -8.84 6.27
C ILE A 54 3.20 -9.22 5.69
N GLU A 55 4.08 -8.25 5.46
CA GLU A 55 5.44 -8.53 4.98
C GLU A 55 6.23 -9.38 5.98
N GLU A 56 6.14 -9.05 7.28
CA GLU A 56 6.83 -9.75 8.37
C GLU A 56 6.25 -11.15 8.64
N THR A 57 4.93 -11.33 8.57
CA THR A 57 4.27 -12.59 8.99
C THR A 57 3.99 -13.55 7.84
N GLU A 58 3.73 -13.04 6.63
CA GLU A 58 3.26 -13.84 5.49
C GLU A 58 4.25 -13.84 4.33
N GLY A 59 5.37 -13.10 4.47
CA GLY A 59 6.43 -13.04 3.48
C GLY A 59 6.06 -12.22 2.24
N GLY A 60 5.18 -11.24 2.42
CA GLY A 60 4.78 -10.26 1.41
C GLY A 60 3.34 -10.43 0.89
N MET A 61 2.81 -9.36 0.30
CA MET A 61 1.43 -9.28 -0.17
C MET A 61 1.06 -10.36 -1.20
N GLU A 62 2.02 -10.76 -2.04
CA GLU A 62 1.85 -11.82 -3.04
C GLU A 62 1.57 -13.18 -2.39
N LYS A 63 2.31 -13.54 -1.34
CA LYS A 63 2.15 -14.82 -0.64
C LYS A 63 0.86 -14.85 0.17
N PHE A 64 0.54 -13.75 0.86
CA PHE A 64 -0.73 -13.58 1.55
C PHE A 64 -1.92 -13.80 0.61
N SER A 65 -1.89 -13.16 -0.56
CA SER A 65 -2.98 -13.23 -1.56
C SER A 65 -3.11 -14.61 -2.22
N ARG A 66 -2.09 -15.46 -2.12
CA ARG A 66 -2.01 -16.78 -2.78
C ARG A 66 -2.42 -17.97 -1.90
N VAL A 67 -2.92 -17.74 -0.68
CA VAL A 67 -3.42 -18.79 0.26
C VAL A 67 -4.45 -19.78 -0.35
N ARG A 68 -5.05 -19.46 -1.50
CA ARG A 68 -6.04 -20.31 -2.19
C ARG A 68 -5.52 -21.67 -2.66
N THR A 69 -4.21 -21.93 -2.79
CA THR A 69 -3.73 -23.30 -3.06
C THR A 69 -3.55 -24.09 -1.76
N MET A 70 -4.61 -24.12 -0.96
CA MET A 70 -4.80 -25.11 0.09
C MET A 70 -4.91 -26.49 -0.59
N HIS A 71 -3.78 -27.17 -0.69
CA HIS A 71 -3.65 -28.60 -0.47
C HIS A 71 -4.73 -29.52 -1.10
N CYS A 72 -4.75 -29.60 -2.44
CA CYS A 72 -5.24 -30.77 -3.17
C CYS A 72 -4.29 -31.07 -4.36
N TYR A 73 -2.99 -31.19 -4.08
CA TYR A 73 -2.10 -31.91 -4.99
C TYR A 73 -1.93 -33.33 -4.44
N PRO A 74 -2.34 -34.37 -5.18
CA PRO A 74 -2.01 -35.73 -4.78
C PRO A 74 -0.49 -35.84 -4.72
N GLN A 75 0.04 -36.21 -3.56
CA GLN A 75 1.44 -36.57 -3.44
C GLN A 75 1.67 -37.77 -4.37
N PRO A 76 2.60 -37.71 -5.35
CA PRO A 76 2.90 -38.89 -6.15
C PRO A 76 3.47 -39.95 -5.23
N SER A 77 2.78 -41.10 -5.14
CA SER A 77 3.27 -42.29 -4.46
C SER A 77 4.52 -42.79 -5.18
N SER A 78 5.59 -42.99 -4.40
CA SER A 78 6.88 -43.50 -4.85
C SER A 78 6.80 -44.91 -5.42
#